data_AF-A0A7W4E957-F1
#
_entry.id   AF-A0A7W4E957-F1
#
_cell.length_a   1.000
_cell.length_b   1.000
_cell.length_c   1.000
_cell.angle_alpha   90.00
_cell.angle_beta   90.00
_cell.angle_gamma   90.00
#
_symmetry.space_group_name_H-M   'P 1'
#
loop_
_entity.id
_entity.type
_entity.pdbx_description
1 polymer ?
#
loop_
_entity_poly.entity_id
_entity_poly.type
_entity_poly.pdbx_seq_one_letter_code
_entity_poly.pdbx_strand_id
1 'polypeptide(L)'
;MEFLYKNNTITISSEKKNIVLSDNHVDLDGLQIECAGEYEKSGFLMYVREDQKIHYYMFRVEGFWIGYIPEIPTEIDAKIFDFFGQLDVLVAPFSKTEQKFLEQIEPKMLVTFASTGSDLVVVLGAEVASGSTYKLKSQDISQDKTSLVILQ
;
A
#
# COMPACT_ATOMS: atom_id res chain seq x y z
N MET A 1 2.52 12.64 6.36
CA MET A 1 1.79 11.86 5.34
C MET A 1 0.42 11.48 5.88
N GLU A 2 -0.61 11.65 5.06
CA GLU A 2 -1.99 11.31 5.40
C GLU A 2 -2.62 10.47 4.29
N PHE A 3 -3.32 9.41 4.66
CA PHE A 3 -4.13 8.58 3.79
C PHE A 3 -5.58 9.03 3.91
N LEU A 4 -6.24 9.20 2.77
CA LEU A 4 -7.66 9.52 2.67
C LEU A 4 -8.30 8.49 1.75
N TYR A 5 -9.36 7.84 2.21
CA TYR A 5 -10.19 6.98 1.38
C TYR A 5 -11.49 7.68 1.04
N LYS A 6 -11.77 7.82 -0.26
CA LYS A 6 -12.98 8.46 -0.77
C LYS A 6 -13.27 7.94 -2.17
N ASN A 7 -14.54 7.68 -2.47
CA ASN A 7 -14.98 7.23 -3.80
C ASN A 7 -14.25 5.97 -4.31
N ASN A 8 -13.96 5.01 -3.42
CA ASN A 8 -13.21 3.79 -3.75
C ASN A 8 -11.76 4.05 -4.22
N THR A 9 -11.16 5.13 -3.75
CA THR A 9 -9.80 5.55 -4.12
C THR A 9 -9.06 6.00 -2.87
N ILE A 10 -7.79 5.62 -2.76
CA ILE A 10 -6.91 6.13 -1.69
C ILE A 10 -6.11 7.29 -2.24
N THR A 11 -6.08 8.40 -1.52
CA THR A 11 -5.16 9.51 -1.76
C THR A 11 -4.14 9.57 -0.64
N ILE A 12 -2.86 9.54 -0.99
CA ILE A 12 -1.75 9.83 -0.08
C ILE A 12 -1.37 11.29 -0.27
N SER A 13 -1.53 12.09 0.78
CA SER A 13 -1.20 13.52 0.79
C SER A 13 0.09 13.78 1.57
N SER A 14 1.03 14.50 0.96
CA SER A 14 2.27 14.96 1.60
C SER A 14 2.68 16.32 1.04
N GLU A 15 2.89 17.31 1.91
CA GLU A 15 3.35 18.67 1.56
C GLU A 15 2.62 19.33 0.35
N LYS A 16 1.29 19.16 0.27
CA LYS A 16 0.41 19.64 -0.83
C LYS A 16 0.52 18.88 -2.15
N LYS A 17 1.26 17.78 -2.20
CA LYS A 17 1.32 16.87 -3.34
C LYS A 17 0.50 15.63 -3.02
N ASN A 18 -0.11 15.06 -4.04
CA ASN A 18 -1.01 13.91 -3.90
C ASN A 18 -0.55 12.74 -4.76
N ILE A 19 -0.67 11.54 -4.21
CA ILE A 19 -0.56 10.29 -4.95
C ILE A 19 -1.92 9.60 -4.85
N VAL A 20 -2.59 9.43 -5.98
CA VAL A 20 -3.92 8.81 -6.03
C VAL A 20 -3.78 7.37 -6.48
N LEU A 21 -4.14 6.44 -5.59
CA LEU A 21 -4.06 5.01 -5.78
C LEU A 21 -5.43 4.51 -6.25
N SER A 22 -5.51 4.14 -7.52
CA SER A 22 -6.71 3.60 -8.16
C SER A 22 -6.44 2.17 -8.62
N ASP A 23 -7.52 1.41 -8.84
CA ASP A 23 -7.45 -0.02 -9.18
C ASP A 23 -6.64 -0.31 -10.47
N ASN A 24 -6.62 0.62 -11.43
CA ASN A 24 -5.99 0.40 -12.74
C ASN A 24 -4.72 1.24 -12.97
N HIS A 25 -4.47 2.26 -12.16
CA HIS A 25 -3.32 3.15 -12.32
C HIS A 25 -3.05 3.91 -11.03
N VAL A 26 -1.84 4.45 -10.92
CA VAL A 26 -1.51 5.46 -9.90
C VAL A 26 -1.33 6.81 -10.58
N ASP A 27 -1.96 7.84 -10.04
CA ASP A 27 -1.70 9.23 -10.42
C ASP A 27 -0.68 9.83 -9.44
N LEU A 28 0.46 10.27 -9.99
CA LEU A 28 1.53 10.92 -9.26
C LEU A 28 1.52 12.43 -9.55
N ASP A 29 0.85 13.19 -8.70
CA ASP A 29 0.75 14.66 -8.83
C ASP A 29 0.27 15.13 -10.23
N GLY A 30 -0.78 14.49 -10.73
CA GLY A 30 -1.40 14.71 -12.04
C GLY A 30 -0.78 13.91 -13.19
N LEU A 31 0.24 13.09 -12.94
CA LEU A 31 0.83 12.20 -13.93
C LEU A 31 0.26 10.79 -13.77
N GLN A 32 -0.53 10.35 -14.73
CA GLN A 32 -1.08 9.00 -14.75
C GLN A 32 -0.01 7.97 -15.15
N ILE A 33 0.18 6.94 -14.31
CA ILE A 33 1.15 5.88 -14.53
C ILE A 33 0.41 4.59 -14.92
N GLU A 34 0.53 4.19 -16.19
CA GLU A 34 -0.21 3.06 -16.78
C GLU A 34 0.69 1.90 -17.21
N CYS A 35 2.01 2.02 -17.04
CA CYS A 35 2.98 1.03 -17.51
C CYS A 35 4.05 0.73 -16.46
N ALA A 36 4.68 -0.43 -16.57
CA ALA A 36 5.87 -0.74 -15.81
C ALA A 36 7.05 0.17 -16.20
N GLY A 37 7.84 0.60 -15.21
CA GLY A 37 8.92 1.53 -15.43
C GLY A 37 9.36 2.25 -14.16
N GLU A 38 10.21 3.26 -14.34
CA GLU A 38 10.68 4.15 -13.28
C GLU A 38 10.21 5.57 -13.61
N TYR A 39 9.63 6.24 -12.63
CA TYR A 39 8.98 7.54 -12.81
C TYR A 39 9.44 8.49 -11.72
N GLU A 40 9.77 9.71 -12.11
CA GLU A 40 10.08 10.79 -11.16
C GLU A 40 9.16 11.98 -11.44
N LYS A 41 8.41 12.41 -10.42
CA LYS A 41 7.53 13.56 -10.51
C LYS A 41 7.41 14.24 -9.17
N SER A 42 7.58 15.57 -9.16
CA SER A 42 7.40 16.41 -7.97
C SER A 42 8.22 15.94 -6.77
N GLY A 43 9.41 15.38 -7.01
CA GLY A 43 10.32 14.86 -5.97
C GLY A 43 9.95 13.48 -5.42
N PHE A 44 8.92 12.82 -5.98
CA PHE A 44 8.65 11.42 -5.75
C PHE A 44 9.30 10.56 -6.83
N LEU A 45 9.96 9.50 -6.39
CA LEU A 45 10.44 8.43 -7.24
C LEU A 45 9.51 7.23 -7.06
N MET A 46 9.01 6.70 -8.17
CA MET A 46 8.10 5.57 -8.23
C MET A 46 8.62 4.52 -9.18
N TYR A 47 8.58 3.29 -8.72
CA TYR A 47 8.91 2.10 -9.48
C TYR A 47 7.63 1.31 -9.70
N VAL A 48 7.45 0.82 -10.93
CA VAL A 48 6.31 -0.01 -11.30
C VAL A 48 6.81 -1.29 -11.95
N ARG A 49 6.39 -2.42 -11.40
CA ARG A 49 6.56 -3.75 -12.01
C ARG A 49 5.22 -4.28 -12.46
N GLU A 50 5.23 -5.06 -13.53
CA GLU A 50 4.07 -5.78 -14.00
C GLU A 50 4.35 -7.28 -13.93
N ASP A 51 3.46 -8.03 -13.30
CA ASP A 51 3.40 -9.48 -13.38
C ASP A 51 1.94 -9.90 -13.47
N GLN A 52 1.62 -10.88 -14.33
CA GLN A 52 0.25 -11.37 -14.53
C GLN A 52 -0.80 -10.26 -14.80
N LYS A 53 -0.41 -9.16 -15.45
CA LYS A 53 -1.22 -7.95 -15.70
C LYS A 53 -1.58 -7.14 -14.46
N ILE A 54 -0.96 -7.43 -13.32
CA ILE A 54 -1.08 -6.67 -12.08
C ILE A 54 0.14 -5.74 -11.98
N HIS A 55 -0.12 -4.47 -11.67
CA HIS A 55 0.94 -3.50 -11.39
C HIS A 55 1.26 -3.44 -9.91
N TYR A 56 2.54 -3.58 -9.59
CA TYR A 56 3.10 -3.45 -8.26
C TYR A 56 3.86 -2.12 -8.20
N TYR A 57 3.42 -1.23 -7.34
CA TYR A 57 3.99 0.11 -7.20
C TYR A 57 4.84 0.17 -5.95
N MET A 58 6.03 0.78 -6.04
CA MET A 58 6.86 1.08 -4.90
C MET A 58 7.38 2.52 -5.00
N PHE A 59 7.21 3.31 -3.95
CA PHE A 59 7.62 4.71 -3.93
C PHE A 59 7.93 5.16 -2.50
N ARG A 60 8.61 6.30 -2.38
CA ARG A 60 9.03 6.84 -1.08
C ARG A 60 8.35 8.16 -0.77
N VAL A 61 7.73 8.25 0.41
CA VAL A 61 7.06 9.48 0.89
C VAL A 61 7.48 9.75 2.33
N GLU A 62 7.97 10.97 2.59
CA GLU A 62 8.40 11.41 3.94
C GLU A 62 9.34 10.42 4.66
N GLY A 63 10.19 9.73 3.89
CA GLY A 63 11.17 8.79 4.41
C GLY A 63 10.70 7.33 4.48
N PHE A 64 9.40 7.05 4.33
CA PHE A 64 8.82 5.70 4.35
C PHE A 64 8.74 5.09 2.96
N TRP A 65 9.05 3.79 2.87
CA TRP A 65 8.81 2.98 1.67
C TRP A 65 7.38 2.48 1.64
N ILE A 66 6.67 2.82 0.57
CA ILE A 66 5.26 2.50 0.37
C ILE A 66 5.12 1.61 -0.85
N GLY A 67 4.43 0.51 -0.66
CA GLY A 67 4.00 -0.42 -1.69
C GLY A 67 2.51 -0.27 -1.93
N TYR A 68 2.09 -0.31 -3.18
CA TYR A 68 0.67 -0.41 -3.53
C TYR A 68 0.44 -1.58 -4.47
N ILE A 69 -0.59 -2.38 -4.16
CA ILE A 69 -1.06 -3.49 -4.98
C ILE A 69 -2.57 -3.32 -5.14
N PRO A 70 -3.08 -3.07 -6.36
CA PRO A 70 -4.50 -2.84 -6.59
C PRO A 70 -5.33 -4.13 -6.44
N GLU A 71 -4.74 -5.28 -6.75
CA GLU A 71 -5.38 -6.60 -6.69
C GLU A 71 -4.38 -7.65 -6.21
N ILE A 72 -4.76 -8.46 -5.21
CA ILE A 72 -3.88 -9.51 -4.68
C ILE A 72 -3.93 -10.74 -5.60
N PRO A 73 -2.81 -11.15 -6.21
CA PRO A 73 -2.78 -12.38 -7.00
C PRO A 73 -2.91 -13.63 -6.10
N THR A 74 -3.27 -14.75 -6.71
CA THR A 74 -3.28 -16.04 -5.99
C THR A 74 -1.87 -16.51 -5.61
N GLU A 75 -0.87 -16.18 -6.43
CA GLU A 75 0.54 -16.54 -6.25
C GLU A 75 1.44 -15.37 -6.62
N ILE A 76 2.63 -15.30 -6.01
CA ILE A 76 3.62 -14.25 -6.25
C ILE A 76 4.96 -14.87 -6.65
N ASP A 77 5.59 -14.34 -7.70
CA ASP A 77 6.96 -14.71 -8.06
C ASP A 77 7.95 -14.07 -7.07
N ALA A 78 9.06 -14.75 -6.78
CA ALA A 78 10.15 -14.26 -5.96
C ALA A 78 10.65 -12.88 -6.41
N LYS A 79 10.59 -12.58 -7.71
CA LYS A 79 10.97 -11.26 -8.25
C LYS A 79 10.11 -10.10 -7.73
N ILE A 80 8.83 -10.35 -7.44
CA ILE A 80 7.93 -9.33 -6.89
C ILE A 80 8.18 -9.17 -5.38
N PHE A 81 8.50 -10.27 -4.68
CA PHE A 81 8.97 -10.19 -3.30
C PHE A 81 10.26 -9.37 -3.19
N ASP A 82 11.26 -9.67 -4.04
CA ASP A 82 12.52 -8.91 -4.11
C ASP A 82 12.30 -7.44 -4.49
N PHE A 83 11.28 -7.17 -5.31
CA PHE A 83 10.90 -5.80 -5.68
C PHE A 83 10.45 -4.98 -4.47
N PHE A 84 9.65 -5.56 -3.56
CA PHE A 84 9.23 -4.86 -2.35
C PHE A 84 10.35 -4.70 -1.32
N GLY A 85 11.32 -5.63 -1.28
CA GLY A 85 12.58 -5.51 -0.54
C GLY A 85 12.40 -5.00 0.90
N GLN A 86 12.65 -3.69 1.13
CA GLN A 86 12.37 -3.02 2.39
C GLN A 86 11.07 -2.22 2.31
N LEU A 87 9.99 -2.79 2.83
CA LEU A 87 8.66 -2.20 2.81
C LEU A 87 8.22 -1.74 4.21
N ASP A 88 7.92 -0.45 4.37
CA ASP A 88 7.37 0.07 5.62
C ASP A 88 5.84 -0.04 5.63
N VAL A 89 5.20 0.39 4.55
CA VAL A 89 3.73 0.42 4.43
C VAL A 89 3.28 -0.29 3.16
N LEU A 90 2.44 -1.32 3.29
CA LEU A 90 1.74 -1.92 2.17
C LEU A 90 0.31 -1.39 2.13
N VAL A 91 -0.10 -0.86 0.98
CA VAL A 91 -1.48 -0.46 0.71
C VAL A 91 -2.08 -1.46 -0.27
N ALA A 92 -3.08 -2.23 0.13
CA ALA A 92 -3.71 -3.23 -0.75
C ALA A 92 -5.02 -3.76 -0.15
N PRO A 93 -5.95 -4.28 -0.97
CA PRO A 93 -7.26 -4.75 -0.51
C PRO A 93 -7.19 -6.16 0.08
N PHE A 94 -6.38 -6.38 1.10
CA PHE A 94 -6.27 -7.68 1.76
C PHE A 94 -7.55 -8.05 2.52
N SER A 95 -7.82 -9.35 2.52
CA SER A 95 -8.73 -10.01 3.43
C SER A 95 -8.04 -11.21 4.10
N LYS A 96 -8.79 -11.96 4.91
CA LYS A 96 -8.29 -13.17 5.57
C LYS A 96 -7.81 -14.24 4.58
N THR A 97 -8.36 -14.31 3.37
CA THR A 97 -7.97 -15.34 2.38
C THR A 97 -6.55 -15.14 1.86
N GLU A 98 -6.03 -13.92 1.88
CA GLU A 98 -4.71 -13.55 1.38
C GLU A 98 -3.62 -13.56 2.48
N GLN A 99 -3.90 -14.15 3.66
CA GLN A 99 -2.96 -14.18 4.80
C GLN A 99 -1.56 -14.68 4.42
N LYS A 100 -1.46 -15.75 3.62
CA LYS A 100 -0.17 -16.31 3.19
C LYS A 100 0.67 -15.32 2.39
N PHE A 101 0.02 -14.48 1.60
CA PHE A 101 0.69 -13.46 0.82
C PHE A 101 1.22 -12.35 1.73
N LEU A 102 0.44 -11.97 2.74
CA LEU A 102 0.86 -10.99 3.75
C LEU A 102 2.07 -11.49 4.58
N GLU A 103 2.06 -12.78 4.95
CA GLU A 103 3.16 -13.46 5.64
C GLU A 103 4.43 -13.57 4.77
N GLN A 104 4.32 -13.53 3.44
CA GLN A 104 5.49 -13.54 2.56
C GLN A 104 6.11 -12.16 2.43
N ILE A 105 5.32 -11.10 2.30
CA ILE A 105 5.84 -9.73 2.15
C ILE A 105 6.31 -9.14 3.48
N GLU A 106 5.68 -9.54 4.59
CA GLU A 106 5.99 -9.06 5.96
C GLU A 106 6.08 -7.53 6.08
N PRO A 107 5.07 -6.75 5.63
CA PRO A 107 5.12 -5.31 5.78
C PRO A 107 5.05 -4.92 7.27
N LYS A 108 5.74 -3.85 7.65
CA LYS A 108 5.65 -3.31 9.02
C LYS A 108 4.26 -2.75 9.32
N MET A 109 3.57 -2.24 8.31
CA MET A 109 2.19 -1.79 8.37
C MET A 109 1.42 -2.17 7.11
N LEU A 110 0.18 -2.63 7.30
CA LEU A 110 -0.81 -2.82 6.26
C LEU A 110 -1.89 -1.75 6.37
N VAL A 111 -2.12 -1.02 5.29
CA VAL A 111 -3.28 -0.12 5.09
C VAL A 111 -4.20 -0.80 4.09
N THR A 112 -5.30 -1.38 4.58
CA THR A 112 -6.30 -2.04 3.73
C THR A 112 -7.53 -1.16 3.55
N PHE A 113 -8.20 -1.35 2.43
CA PHE A 113 -9.42 -0.65 2.04
C PHE A 113 -10.35 -1.70 1.46
N ALA A 114 -11.15 -2.31 2.33
CA ALA A 114 -12.09 -3.32 1.94
C ALA A 114 -13.16 -3.45 3.02
N SER A 115 -14.36 -3.86 2.61
CA SER A 115 -15.41 -4.30 3.53
C SER A 115 -14.98 -5.48 4.42
N THR A 116 -13.87 -6.13 4.10
CA THR A 116 -13.33 -7.34 4.74
C THR A 116 -12.16 -7.09 5.70
N GLY A 117 -11.72 -5.82 5.87
CA GLY A 117 -10.57 -5.49 6.72
C GLY A 117 -10.72 -5.91 8.20
N SER A 118 -11.96 -6.00 8.69
CA SER A 118 -12.26 -6.42 10.07
C SER A 118 -11.79 -7.85 10.39
N ASP A 119 -11.80 -8.74 9.39
CA ASP A 119 -11.43 -10.14 9.59
C ASP A 119 -9.91 -10.32 9.78
N LEU A 120 -9.12 -9.34 9.32
CA LEU A 120 -7.67 -9.32 9.50
C LEU A 120 -7.24 -8.97 10.92
N VAL A 121 -8.10 -8.29 11.70
CA VAL A 121 -7.80 -7.96 13.10
C VAL A 121 -7.56 -9.25 13.91
N VAL A 122 -8.32 -10.31 13.61
CA VAL A 122 -8.18 -11.63 14.25
C VAL A 122 -6.85 -12.30 13.87
N VAL A 123 -6.37 -12.06 12.65
CA VAL A 123 -5.15 -12.67 12.10
C VAL A 123 -3.90 -11.93 12.61
N LEU A 124 -3.90 -10.61 12.53
CA LEU A 124 -2.75 -9.76 12.88
C LEU A 124 -2.68 -9.43 14.37
N GLY A 125 -3.82 -9.53 15.07
CA GLY A 125 -3.90 -9.36 16.52
C GLY A 125 -3.81 -7.91 17.01
N ALA A 126 -3.70 -6.92 16.11
CA ALA A 126 -3.71 -5.50 16.48
C ALA A 126 -4.24 -4.62 15.34
N GLU A 127 -5.24 -3.81 15.66
CA GLU A 127 -5.72 -2.69 14.83
C GLU A 127 -5.18 -1.38 15.42
N VAL A 128 -4.62 -0.52 14.56
CA VAL A 128 -4.15 0.82 14.93
C VAL A 128 -5.25 1.85 14.75
N ALA A 129 -5.99 1.78 13.64
CA ALA A 129 -7.05 2.73 13.32
C ALA A 129 -8.04 2.18 12.30
N SER A 130 -9.27 2.71 12.35
CA SER A 130 -10.29 2.52 11.33
C SER A 130 -11.04 3.83 11.04
N GLY A 131 -11.32 4.12 9.77
CA GLY A 131 -12.07 5.31 9.32
C GLY A 131 -11.67 5.80 7.93
N SER A 132 -12.22 6.93 7.49
CA SER A 132 -11.97 7.45 6.13
C SER A 132 -10.62 8.15 5.96
N THR A 133 -9.95 8.48 7.07
CA THR A 133 -8.67 9.18 7.07
C THR A 133 -7.72 8.57 8.08
N TYR A 134 -6.44 8.56 7.77
CA TYR A 134 -5.39 8.11 8.66
C TYR A 134 -4.10 8.90 8.48
N LYS A 135 -3.58 9.48 9.55
CA LYS A 135 -2.30 10.21 9.54
C LYS A 135 -1.21 9.33 10.12
N LEU A 136 -0.25 8.94 9.29
CA LEU A 136 0.86 8.08 9.72
C LEU A 136 1.77 8.79 10.72
N LYS A 137 2.11 8.09 11.80
CA LYS A 137 3.17 8.47 12.74
C LYS A 137 4.24 7.39 12.76
N SER A 138 5.48 7.78 13.06
CA SER A 138 6.62 6.85 13.08
C SER A 138 6.45 5.71 14.10
N GLN A 139 5.75 5.97 15.21
CA GLN A 139 5.45 4.97 16.24
C GLN A 139 4.42 3.91 15.79
N ASP A 140 3.68 4.17 14.72
CA ASP A 140 2.65 3.26 14.22
C ASP A 140 3.29 2.15 13.35
N ILE A 141 4.51 2.38 12.86
CA ILE A 141 5.33 1.39 12.14
C ILE A 141 5.97 0.46 13.17
N SER A 142 5.40 -0.73 13.31
CA SER A 142 5.86 -1.75 14.24
C SER A 142 7.15 -2.42 13.75
N GLN A 143 7.99 -2.86 14.69
CA GLN A 143 9.21 -3.64 14.38
C GLN A 143 9.02 -5.15 14.53
N ASP A 144 7.95 -5.57 15.23
CA ASP A 144 7.79 -6.98 15.63
C ASP A 144 6.63 -7.70 14.92
N LYS A 145 5.59 -6.96 14.52
CA LYS A 145 4.37 -7.48 13.88
C LYS A 145 3.76 -6.45 12.95
N THR A 146 3.08 -6.86 11.89
CA THR A 146 2.38 -5.94 10.99
C THR A 146 1.27 -5.18 11.72
N SER A 147 1.38 -3.85 11.76
CA SER A 147 0.30 -2.95 12.22
C SER A 147 -0.82 -2.88 11.17
N LEU A 148 -2.08 -2.81 11.59
CA LEU A 148 -3.22 -2.75 10.67
C LEU A 148 -3.96 -1.41 10.75
N VAL A 149 -4.23 -0.81 9.58
CA VAL A 149 -5.13 0.32 9.39
C VAL A 149 -6.21 -0.06 8.38
N ILE A 150 -7.47 0.21 8.70
CA ILE A 150 -8.61 -0.10 7.83
C ILE A 150 -9.26 1.20 7.38
N LEU A 151 -9.19 1.50 6.08
CA LEU A 151 -9.84 2.69 5.53
C LEU A 151 -11.27 2.40 5.04
N GLN A 152 -12.22 3.29 5.38
CA GLN A 152 -13.67 3.13 5.13
C GLN A 152 -14.38 4.41 4.70
#